data_AF-R8Y8W4-F1
#
_entry.id   AF-R8Y8W4-F1
#
_cell.length_a   1.000
_cell.length_b   1.000
_cell.length_c   1.000
_cell.angle_alpha   90.00
_cell.angle_beta   90.00
_cell.angle_gamma   90.00
#
_symmetry.space_group_name_H-M   'P 1'
#
loop_
_entity.id
_entity.type
_entity.pdbx_description
1 polymer ?
#
loop_
_entity_poly.entity_id
_entity_poly.type
_entity_poly.pdbx_seq_one_letter_code
_entity_poly.pdbx_strand_id
1 'polypeptide(L)'
;MEINGIEYTIGRLNAVDQFHVSRKIAPIVPKLMPIIAEVAKGDLSKVIASIEANEEKAEIASESVGNDEDTKEPEVIPDLEDLTPLADAFSPLMEVFASMPEEDVNFIIYKCLGVVKRGGAVVCRNNTIMFDNLDMTELLPLVIATIRLNLGNFILGLLTQASSMQKQPQ
;
A
#
# COMPACT_ATOMS: atom_id res chain seq x y z
N MET A 1 -8.37 -15.28 -3.84
CA MET A 1 -8.53 -14.35 -2.72
C MET A 1 -9.80 -13.57 -2.92
N GLU A 2 -10.48 -13.20 -1.86
CA GLU A 2 -11.70 -12.41 -1.92
C GLU A 2 -11.41 -10.99 -1.45
N ILE A 3 -11.93 -10.00 -2.17
CA ILE A 3 -11.90 -8.58 -1.80
C ILE A 3 -13.29 -8.03 -2.09
N ASN A 4 -13.92 -7.36 -1.13
CA ASN A 4 -15.25 -6.76 -1.29
C ASN A 4 -16.32 -7.72 -1.86
N GLY A 5 -16.29 -9.00 -1.47
CA GLY A 5 -17.23 -10.01 -1.96
C GLY A 5 -16.95 -10.54 -3.37
N ILE A 6 -15.83 -10.13 -3.99
CA ILE A 6 -15.43 -10.53 -5.33
C ILE A 6 -14.25 -11.50 -5.26
N GLU A 7 -14.42 -12.65 -5.89
CA GLU A 7 -13.35 -13.65 -6.00
C GLU A 7 -12.34 -13.32 -7.12
N TYR A 8 -11.07 -13.28 -6.73
CA TYR A 8 -9.92 -13.08 -7.60
C TYR A 8 -8.98 -14.29 -7.57
N THR A 9 -8.47 -14.68 -8.74
CA THR A 9 -7.41 -15.69 -8.88
C THR A 9 -6.13 -15.02 -9.38
N ILE A 10 -5.02 -15.22 -8.66
CA ILE A 10 -3.72 -14.63 -9.02
C ILE A 10 -2.89 -15.67 -9.78
N GLY A 11 -2.46 -15.30 -10.99
CA GLY A 11 -1.58 -16.10 -11.84
C GLY A 11 -0.09 -15.87 -11.57
N ARG A 12 0.74 -16.43 -12.46
CA ARG A 12 2.19 -16.32 -12.39
C ARG A 12 2.72 -15.36 -13.45
N LEU A 13 3.57 -14.43 -13.04
CA LEU A 13 4.40 -13.64 -13.94
C LEU A 13 5.40 -14.57 -14.64
N ASN A 14 5.70 -14.31 -15.92
CA ASN A 14 6.81 -15.00 -16.58
C ASN A 14 8.16 -14.52 -16.01
N ALA A 15 9.25 -15.25 -16.29
CA ALA A 15 10.57 -14.96 -15.72
C ALA A 15 11.10 -13.55 -16.07
N VAL A 16 10.83 -13.07 -17.28
CA VAL A 16 11.29 -11.74 -17.74
C VAL A 16 10.52 -10.63 -17.02
N ASP A 17 9.20 -10.77 -16.89
CA ASP A 17 8.39 -9.84 -16.12
C ASP A 17 8.76 -9.86 -14.64
N GLN A 18 9.01 -11.04 -14.05
CA GLN A 18 9.52 -11.13 -12.67
C GLN A 18 10.85 -10.37 -12.50
N PHE A 19 11.78 -10.51 -13.45
CA PHE A 19 13.06 -9.79 -13.43
C PHE A 19 12.89 -8.27 -13.57
N HIS A 20 12.00 -7.80 -14.45
CA HIS A 20 11.78 -6.37 -14.60
C HIS A 20 11.06 -5.76 -13.40
N VAL A 21 10.04 -6.44 -12.86
CA VAL A 21 9.35 -5.99 -11.65
C VAL A 21 10.31 -6.03 -10.45
N SER A 22 11.11 -7.07 -10.29
CA SER A 22 12.09 -7.15 -9.20
C SER A 22 13.14 -6.05 -9.28
N ARG A 23 13.65 -5.74 -10.48
CA ARG A 23 14.59 -4.62 -10.70
C ARG A 23 14.00 -3.26 -10.32
N LYS A 24 12.72 -3.01 -10.58
CA LYS A 24 12.05 -1.74 -10.25
C LYS A 24 11.72 -1.62 -8.77
N ILE A 25 11.41 -2.73 -8.10
CA ILE A 25 11.08 -2.74 -6.66
C ILE A 25 12.35 -2.74 -5.79
N ALA A 26 13.45 -3.36 -6.24
CA ALA A 26 14.68 -3.54 -5.46
C ALA A 26 15.21 -2.27 -4.75
N PRO A 27 15.25 -1.08 -5.39
CA PRO A 27 15.77 0.13 -4.75
C PRO A 27 14.96 0.60 -3.52
N ILE A 28 13.70 0.19 -3.47
CA ILE A 28 12.72 0.61 -2.46
C ILE A 28 12.66 -0.36 -1.28
N VAL A 29 13.01 -1.64 -1.49
CA VAL A 29 12.97 -2.68 -0.46
C VAL A 29 13.67 -2.27 0.86
N PRO A 30 14.87 -1.65 0.85
CA PRO A 30 15.51 -1.23 2.09
C PRO A 30 14.71 -0.18 2.87
N LYS A 31 14.05 0.76 2.18
CA LYS A 31 13.23 1.80 2.80
C LYS A 31 11.96 1.23 3.44
N LEU A 32 11.40 0.17 2.84
CA LEU A 32 10.22 -0.53 3.35
C LEU A 32 10.55 -1.57 4.44
N MET A 33 11.83 -1.88 4.67
CA MET A 33 12.27 -2.88 5.65
C MET A 33 11.64 -2.70 7.05
N PRO A 34 11.59 -1.49 7.64
CA PRO A 34 10.99 -1.31 8.96
C PRO A 34 9.51 -1.69 8.98
N ILE A 35 8.78 -1.30 7.93
CA ILE A 35 7.35 -1.59 7.77
C ILE A 35 7.14 -3.11 7.59
N ILE A 36 7.93 -3.74 6.72
CA ILE A 36 7.87 -5.20 6.48
C ILE A 36 8.14 -5.98 7.77
N ALA A 37 9.14 -5.55 8.56
CA ALA A 37 9.46 -6.17 9.84
C ALA A 37 8.33 -6.01 10.86
N GLU A 38 7.68 -4.85 10.91
CA GLU A 38 6.58 -4.59 11.85
C GLU A 38 5.31 -5.37 11.49
N VAL A 39 4.99 -5.48 10.20
CA VAL A 39 3.92 -6.35 9.70
C VAL A 39 4.18 -7.80 10.06
N ALA A 40 5.42 -8.28 9.89
CA ALA A 40 5.78 -9.67 10.15
C ALA A 40 5.68 -10.05 11.64
N LYS A 41 5.84 -9.08 12.55
CA LYS A 41 5.62 -9.28 13.99
C LYS A 41 4.14 -9.26 14.40
N GLY A 42 3.24 -8.89 13.48
CA GLY A 42 1.81 -8.72 13.76
C GLY A 42 1.47 -7.40 14.46
N ASP A 43 2.42 -6.47 14.57
CA ASP A 43 2.25 -5.21 15.29
C ASP A 43 1.59 -4.12 14.43
N LEU A 44 1.57 -4.26 13.10
CA LEU A 44 0.89 -3.30 12.22
C LEU A 44 -0.61 -3.18 12.55
N SER A 45 -1.28 -4.28 12.92
CA SER A 45 -2.68 -4.25 13.37
C SER A 45 -2.87 -3.41 14.63
N LYS A 46 -1.87 -3.36 15.52
CA LYS A 46 -1.93 -2.51 16.71
C LYS A 46 -1.71 -1.04 16.34
N VAL A 47 -0.81 -0.74 15.41
CA VAL A 47 -0.60 0.62 14.91
C VAL A 47 -1.87 1.14 14.22
N ILE A 48 -2.50 0.34 13.35
CA ILE A 48 -3.77 0.68 12.71
C ILE A 48 -4.87 0.86 13.77
N ALA A 49 -5.01 -0.06 14.73
CA ALA A 49 -5.99 0.08 15.82
C ALA A 49 -5.72 1.30 16.71
N SER A 50 -4.46 1.73 16.86
CA SER A 50 -4.09 2.95 17.61
C SER A 50 -4.49 4.22 16.86
N ILE A 51 -4.49 4.16 15.52
CA ILE A 51 -4.92 5.25 14.64
C ILE A 51 -6.45 5.33 14.61
N GLU A 52 -7.13 4.19 14.44
CA GLU A 52 -8.60 4.09 14.48
C GLU A 52 -9.17 4.52 15.85
N ALA A 53 -8.50 4.16 16.95
CA ALA A 53 -8.88 4.61 18.29
C ALA A 53 -8.67 6.12 18.53
N ASN A 54 -7.85 6.78 17.72
CA ASN A 54 -7.72 8.25 17.72
C ASN A 54 -8.80 8.93 16.85
N GLU A 55 -9.31 8.27 15.82
CA GLU A 55 -10.44 8.78 15.02
C GLU A 55 -11.75 8.86 15.83
N GLU A 56 -12.02 7.90 16.75
CA GLU A 56 -13.19 7.96 17.64
C GLU A 56 -13.22 9.18 18.58
N LYS A 57 -12.06 9.80 18.86
CA LYS A 57 -11.98 11.04 19.65
C LYS A 57 -12.30 12.30 18.85
N ALA A 58 -12.18 12.26 17.52
CA ALA A 58 -12.45 13.39 16.66
C ALA A 58 -13.96 13.60 16.41
N GLU A 59 -14.78 12.54 16.47
CA GLU A 59 -16.23 12.65 16.26
C GLU A 59 -16.98 13.26 17.46
N ILE A 60 -16.49 13.08 18.69
CA ILE A 60 -17.15 13.56 19.93
C ILE A 60 -17.09 15.09 20.07
N ALA A 61 -16.20 15.77 19.34
CA ALA A 61 -16.08 17.24 19.38
C ALA A 61 -17.17 17.98 18.57
N SER A 62 -18.02 17.27 17.82
CA SER A 62 -19.03 17.87 16.95
C SER A 62 -20.41 18.12 17.60
N GLU A 63 -20.67 17.57 18.79
CA GLU A 63 -21.97 17.71 19.48
C GLU A 63 -21.94 18.76 20.61
N SER A 64 -21.66 20.02 20.30
CA SER A 64 -22.12 21.14 21.14
C SER A 64 -22.14 22.48 20.41
N VAL A 65 -23.04 22.66 19.45
CA VAL A 65 -23.46 24.00 19.04
C VAL A 65 -24.98 24.07 19.05
N GLY A 66 -25.51 24.61 20.15
CA GLY A 66 -26.86 25.15 20.19
C GLY A 66 -26.90 26.48 19.44
N ASN A 67 -27.99 26.67 18.68
CA ASN A 67 -28.35 27.83 17.86
C ASN A 67 -27.90 29.18 18.41
N ASP A 68 -27.32 30.02 17.55
CA ASP A 68 -27.82 31.38 17.32
C ASP A 68 -27.32 31.94 15.97
N GLU A 69 -28.23 32.63 15.28
CA GLU A 69 -28.08 33.23 13.95
C GLU A 69 -27.09 34.41 13.97
N ASP A 70 -26.05 34.40 13.13
CA ASP A 70 -25.69 35.50 12.22
C ASP A 70 -24.49 35.11 11.33
N THR A 71 -24.53 35.60 10.10
CA THR A 71 -23.62 35.41 8.97
C THR A 71 -22.11 35.53 9.27
N LYS A 72 -21.35 34.45 8.98
CA LYS A 72 -20.05 34.40 8.27
C LYS A 72 -19.57 32.95 8.12
N GLU A 73 -19.07 32.60 6.94
CA GLU A 73 -18.53 31.28 6.57
C GLU A 73 -17.59 30.71 7.64
N PRO A 74 -17.67 29.41 7.95
CA PRO A 74 -16.58 28.71 8.61
C PRO A 74 -15.98 27.71 7.61
N GLU A 75 -14.93 28.11 6.88
CA GLU A 75 -13.93 27.15 6.40
C GLU A 75 -13.09 26.72 7.61
N VAL A 76 -13.59 25.76 8.39
CA VAL A 76 -12.76 25.06 9.38
C VAL A 76 -12.05 23.94 8.62
N ILE A 77 -10.89 24.26 8.05
CA ILE A 77 -9.91 23.25 7.68
C ILE A 77 -9.49 22.58 9.00
N PRO A 78 -9.65 21.25 9.16
CA PRO A 78 -9.21 20.57 10.38
C PRO A 78 -7.71 20.81 10.61
N ASP A 79 -7.36 21.05 11.86
CA ASP A 79 -5.99 21.34 12.30
C ASP A 79 -5.05 20.18 11.94
N LEU A 80 -4.18 20.38 10.93
CA LEU A 80 -3.29 19.34 10.39
C LEU A 80 -2.17 18.93 11.37
N GLU A 81 -2.02 19.62 12.50
CA GLU A 81 -0.97 19.34 13.49
C GLU A 81 -1.14 17.96 14.16
N ASP A 82 -2.36 17.44 14.30
CA ASP A 82 -2.65 16.15 14.96
C ASP A 82 -2.39 14.92 14.05
N LEU A 83 -2.07 15.15 12.77
CA LEU A 83 -1.69 14.10 11.82
C LEU A 83 -0.18 13.88 11.77
N THR A 84 0.63 14.63 12.52
CA THR A 84 2.08 14.45 12.55
C THR A 84 2.53 13.03 12.93
N PRO A 85 1.94 12.36 13.95
CA PRO A 85 2.32 10.98 14.28
C PRO A 85 1.96 9.99 13.16
N LEU A 86 0.87 10.26 12.45
CA LEU A 86 0.45 9.49 11.29
C LEU A 86 1.41 9.72 10.12
N ALA A 87 1.74 10.97 9.82
CA ALA A 87 2.67 11.35 8.77
C ALA A 87 4.05 10.72 9.00
N ASP A 88 4.56 10.74 10.24
CA ASP A 88 5.83 10.10 10.60
C ASP A 88 5.79 8.58 10.42
N ALA A 89 4.68 7.93 10.78
CA ALA A 89 4.49 6.49 10.58
C ALA A 89 4.42 6.11 9.09
N PHE A 90 3.82 6.96 8.26
CA PHE A 90 3.66 6.75 6.82
C PHE A 90 4.78 7.37 5.97
N SER A 91 5.68 8.16 6.55
CA SER A 91 6.75 8.88 5.85
C SER A 91 7.62 7.96 4.99
N PRO A 92 8.07 6.77 5.47
CA PRO A 92 8.84 5.85 4.63
C PRO A 92 8.05 5.34 3.42
N LEU A 93 6.72 5.26 3.52
CA LEU A 93 5.85 4.89 2.41
C LEU A 93 5.71 6.04 1.41
N MET A 94 5.54 7.28 1.90
CA MET A 94 5.44 8.48 1.06
C MET A 94 6.72 8.73 0.27
N GLU A 95 7.89 8.61 0.91
CA GLU A 95 9.18 8.72 0.23
C GLU A 95 9.34 7.68 -0.87
N VAL A 96 8.84 6.48 -0.63
CA VAL A 96 8.88 5.38 -1.60
C VAL A 96 8.02 5.72 -2.82
N PHE A 97 6.79 6.18 -2.60
CA PHE A 97 5.92 6.65 -3.67
C PHE A 97 6.51 7.83 -4.44
N ALA A 98 7.11 8.80 -3.75
CA ALA A 98 7.74 9.95 -4.38
C ALA A 98 9.00 9.58 -5.20
N SER A 99 9.73 8.54 -4.78
CA SER A 99 10.97 8.12 -5.44
C SER A 99 10.78 7.27 -6.69
N MET A 100 9.57 6.74 -6.93
CA MET A 100 9.31 5.87 -8.07
C MET A 100 8.79 6.69 -9.27
N PRO A 101 9.42 6.59 -10.46
CA PRO A 101 8.88 7.18 -11.68
C PRO A 101 7.48 6.63 -11.97
N GLU A 102 6.59 7.49 -12.50
CA GLU A 102 5.22 7.08 -12.85
C GLU A 102 5.20 5.91 -13.84
N GLU A 103 6.14 5.89 -14.80
CA GLU A 103 6.28 4.78 -15.75
C GLU A 103 6.57 3.43 -15.07
N ASP A 104 7.31 3.44 -13.96
CA ASP A 104 7.65 2.25 -13.19
C ASP A 104 6.46 1.77 -12.38
N VAL A 105 5.72 2.70 -11.76
CA VAL A 105 4.45 2.42 -11.06
C VAL A 105 3.46 1.77 -12.03
N ASN A 106 3.20 2.42 -13.16
CA ASN A 106 2.27 1.94 -14.18
C ASN A 106 2.70 0.56 -14.71
N PHE A 107 4.00 0.38 -15.00
CA PHE A 107 4.52 -0.91 -15.43
C PHE A 107 4.24 -2.02 -14.41
N ILE A 108 4.52 -1.78 -13.12
CA ILE A 108 4.30 -2.77 -12.06
C ILE A 108 2.81 -3.10 -11.95
N ILE A 109 1.94 -2.08 -11.90
CA ILE A 109 0.49 -2.25 -11.79
C ILE A 109 -0.03 -3.10 -12.94
N TYR A 110 0.24 -2.72 -14.20
CA TYR A 110 -0.31 -3.42 -15.35
C TYR A 110 0.22 -4.84 -15.48
N LYS A 111 1.50 -5.09 -15.17
CA LYS A 111 2.06 -6.44 -15.18
C LYS A 111 1.46 -7.32 -14.11
N CYS A 112 1.28 -6.80 -12.90
CA CYS A 112 0.66 -7.55 -11.81
C CYS A 112 -0.80 -7.88 -12.13
N LEU A 113 -1.60 -6.87 -12.52
CA LEU A 113 -3.01 -7.09 -12.86
C LEU A 113 -3.19 -7.95 -14.12
N GLY A 114 -2.21 -7.99 -15.02
CA GLY A 114 -2.25 -8.80 -16.24
C GLY A 114 -2.30 -10.31 -15.99
N VAL A 115 -1.91 -10.76 -14.80
CA VAL A 115 -2.00 -12.17 -14.39
C VAL A 115 -3.15 -12.44 -13.41
N VAL A 116 -3.90 -11.42 -13.01
CA VAL A 116 -5.07 -11.57 -12.12
C VAL A 116 -6.32 -11.85 -12.95
N LYS A 117 -7.15 -12.76 -12.46
CA LYS A 117 -8.46 -13.09 -13.05
C LYS A 117 -9.60 -12.86 -12.07
N ARG A 118 -10.72 -12.36 -12.59
CA ARG A 118 -12.02 -12.21 -11.91
C ARG A 118 -13.09 -12.90 -12.76
N GLY A 119 -13.82 -13.87 -12.20
CA GLY A 119 -14.83 -14.63 -12.95
C GLY A 119 -14.27 -15.33 -14.20
N GLY A 120 -12.98 -15.69 -14.21
CA GLY A 120 -12.29 -16.30 -15.35
C GLY A 120 -11.70 -15.33 -16.38
N ALA A 121 -12.10 -14.06 -16.39
CA ALA A 121 -11.55 -13.03 -17.27
C ALA A 121 -10.35 -12.31 -16.63
N VAL A 122 -9.40 -11.85 -17.44
CA VAL A 122 -8.21 -11.11 -16.96
C VAL A 122 -8.57 -9.69 -16.55
N VAL A 123 -8.00 -9.22 -15.44
CA VAL A 123 -8.29 -7.90 -14.88
C VAL A 123 -7.67 -6.78 -15.71
N CYS A 124 -6.46 -6.99 -16.24
CA CYS A 124 -5.80 -6.05 -17.12
C CYS A 124 -5.32 -6.75 -18.40
N ARG A 125 -5.48 -6.08 -19.54
CA ARG A 125 -4.94 -6.55 -20.82
C ARG A 125 -4.44 -5.35 -21.62
N ASN A 126 -3.24 -5.47 -22.22
CA ASN A 126 -2.62 -4.39 -23.00
C ASN A 126 -2.62 -3.05 -22.25
N ASN A 127 -2.25 -3.07 -20.97
CA ASN A 127 -2.21 -1.88 -20.10
C ASN A 127 -3.57 -1.17 -19.92
N THR A 128 -4.68 -1.86 -20.19
CA THR A 128 -6.04 -1.35 -19.98
C THR A 128 -6.73 -2.23 -18.94
N ILE A 129 -7.36 -1.59 -17.94
CA ILE A 129 -8.18 -2.28 -16.95
C ILE A 129 -9.51 -2.67 -17.61
N MET A 130 -9.92 -3.93 -17.46
CA MET A 130 -11.07 -4.51 -18.18
C MET A 130 -12.39 -4.38 -17.40
N PHE A 131 -12.33 -3.93 -16.15
CA PHE A 131 -13.47 -3.83 -15.25
C PHE A 131 -13.63 -2.38 -14.79
N ASP A 132 -14.73 -1.74 -15.15
CA ASP A 132 -15.00 -0.33 -14.81
C ASP A 132 -15.19 -0.11 -13.30
N ASN A 133 -15.57 -1.16 -12.57
CA ASN A 133 -15.78 -1.14 -11.13
C ASN A 133 -14.54 -1.61 -10.33
N LEU A 134 -13.36 -1.69 -10.95
CA LEU A 134 -12.13 -1.95 -10.21
C LEU A 134 -11.58 -0.63 -9.65
N ASP A 135 -11.70 -0.46 -8.33
CA ASP A 135 -11.21 0.73 -7.64
C ASP A 135 -9.84 0.52 -6.97
N MET A 136 -9.33 1.55 -6.30
CA MET A 136 -8.05 1.50 -5.60
C MET A 136 -8.03 0.53 -4.42
N THR A 137 -9.18 0.28 -3.79
CA THR A 137 -9.32 -0.64 -2.66
C THR A 137 -9.15 -2.10 -3.09
N GLU A 138 -9.47 -2.41 -4.35
CA GLU A 138 -9.21 -3.72 -4.94
C GLU A 138 -7.84 -3.77 -5.64
N LEU A 139 -7.50 -2.71 -6.38
CA LEU A 139 -6.29 -2.65 -7.20
C LEU A 139 -5.02 -2.83 -6.36
N LEU A 140 -4.87 -2.06 -5.28
CA LEU A 140 -3.64 -2.10 -4.48
C LEU A 140 -3.41 -3.48 -3.81
N PRO A 141 -4.39 -4.09 -3.13
CA PRO A 141 -4.22 -5.43 -2.57
C PRO A 141 -3.92 -6.49 -3.63
N LEU A 142 -4.52 -6.40 -4.83
CA LEU A 142 -4.23 -7.34 -5.92
C LEU A 142 -2.78 -7.22 -6.41
N VAL A 143 -2.28 -5.99 -6.55
CA VAL A 143 -0.88 -5.75 -6.93
C VAL A 143 0.06 -6.28 -5.84
N ILE A 144 -0.19 -5.96 -4.57
CA ILE A 144 0.61 -6.43 -3.43
C ILE A 144 0.61 -7.96 -3.34
N ALA A 145 -0.57 -8.59 -3.45
CA ALA A 145 -0.71 -10.04 -3.41
C ALA A 145 0.03 -10.72 -4.58
N THR A 146 -0.01 -10.11 -5.78
CA THR A 146 0.71 -10.60 -6.96
C THR A 146 2.22 -10.52 -6.77
N ILE A 147 2.72 -9.41 -6.22
CA ILE A 147 4.15 -9.23 -5.87
C ILE A 147 4.57 -10.28 -4.83
N ARG A 148 3.80 -10.47 -3.75
CA ARG A 148 4.10 -11.46 -2.72
C ARG A 148 4.17 -12.88 -3.29
N LEU A 149 3.20 -13.25 -4.12
CA LEU A 149 3.14 -14.59 -4.73
C LEU A 149 4.27 -14.85 -5.72
N ASN A 150 4.63 -13.85 -6.53
CA ASN A 150 5.58 -14.05 -7.63
C ASN A 150 7.03 -13.71 -7.26
N LEU A 151 7.24 -12.77 -6.33
CA LEU A 151 8.57 -12.24 -5.96
C LEU A 151 8.93 -12.47 -4.50
N GLY A 152 8.12 -13.22 -3.73
CA GLY A 152 8.39 -13.48 -2.32
C GLY A 152 9.79 -14.05 -2.05
N ASN A 153 10.25 -15.00 -2.86
CA ASN A 153 11.59 -15.58 -2.73
C ASN A 153 12.71 -14.57 -3.02
N PHE A 154 12.50 -13.68 -4.00
CA PHE A 154 13.45 -12.60 -4.30
C PHE A 154 13.56 -11.62 -3.15
N ILE A 155 12.41 -11.15 -2.64
CA ILE A 155 12.35 -10.22 -1.51
C ILE A 155 13.03 -10.86 -0.29
N LEU A 156 12.65 -12.08 0.08
CA LEU A 156 13.29 -12.81 1.19
C LEU A 156 14.81 -12.94 1.01
N GLY A 157 15.26 -13.22 -0.21
CA GLY A 157 16.67 -13.25 -0.56
C GLY A 157 17.37 -11.91 -0.27
N LEU A 158 16.78 -10.79 -0.69
CA LEU A 158 17.29 -9.45 -0.39
C LEU A 158 17.32 -9.16 1.12
N LEU A 159 16.25 -9.50 1.85
CA LEU A 159 16.17 -9.29 3.31
C LEU A 159 17.26 -10.06 4.05
N THR A 160 17.51 -11.30 3.62
CA THR A 160 18.54 -12.18 4.20
C THR A 160 19.94 -11.60 3.99
N GLN A 161 20.22 -11.07 2.78
CA GLN A 161 21.50 -10.41 2.47
C GLN A 161 21.69 -9.10 3.25
N ALA A 162 20.65 -8.28 3.38
CA ALA A 162 20.72 -7.05 4.18
C ALA A 162 21.03 -7.36 5.65
N SER A 163 20.42 -8.42 6.19
CA SER A 163 20.62 -8.87 7.58
C SER A 163 22.02 -9.41 7.84
N SER A 164 22.65 -10.07 6.86
CA SER A 164 24.03 -10.57 7.01
C SER A 164 25.06 -9.44 6.92
N MET A 165 24.83 -8.42 6.10
CA MET A 165 25.70 -7.24 6.01
C MET A 165 25.72 -6.43 7.32
N GLN A 166 24.61 -6.36 8.06
CA GLN A 166 24.56 -5.70 9.37
C GLN A 166 25.28 -6.47 10.49
N LYS A 167 25.53 -7.77 10.33
CA LYS A 167 26.17 -8.65 11.34
C LYS A 167 27.68 -8.77 11.21
N GLN A 168 28.34 -8.04 10.31
CA GLN A 168 29.79 -7.99 10.24
C GLN A 168 30.33 -6.84 11.12
N PRO A 169 30.83 -7.11 12.34
CA PRO A 169 31.72 -6.17 12.99
C PRO A 169 33.04 -6.17 12.22
N GLN A 170 33.53 -4.98 11.87
CA GLN A 170 34.94 -4.80 11.55
C GLN A 170 35.79 -5.05 12.80
#